data_AF-A0A7V3BL56-F1
#
_entry.id   AF-A0A7V3BL56-F1
#
_cell.length_a   1.000
_cell.length_b   1.000
_cell.length_c   1.000
_cell.angle_alpha   90.00
_cell.angle_beta   90.00
_cell.angle_gamma   90.00
#
_symmetry.space_group_name_H-M   'P 1'
#
loop_
_entity.id
_entity.type
_entity.pdbx_description
1 polymer ?
#
loop_
_entity_poly.entity_id
_entity_poly.type
_entity_poly.pdbx_seq_one_letter_code
_entity_poly.pdbx_strand_id
1 'polypeptide(L)'
;MNKLLTLLFIMASIFGCTNLSLFYLEDDHLIDLCQGTKLRNSSIERLLSGHYIEFGNNLIILIRKFDVGDPDAVDDETYEKITFEIKNYQESKPISVNSPDVKFYYSSGASAFISRGAGVFSSEASGIIVIEKKRPNRLRIKLDVLLLAKPAREGTALIKERTVTLKDEYVLKKISLGQLTPWLGVRHPSYHRELYP
;
A
#
# COMPACT_ATOMS: atom_id res chain seq x y z
N MET A 1 -33.86 -19.61 26.76
CA MET A 1 -32.55 -20.27 26.56
C MET A 1 -31.96 -19.99 25.16
N ASN A 2 -32.06 -18.76 24.63
CA ASN A 2 -31.82 -18.49 23.19
C ASN A 2 -31.10 -17.17 22.87
N LYS A 3 -30.41 -16.54 23.84
CA LYS A 3 -29.66 -15.29 23.60
C LYS A 3 -28.13 -15.46 23.66
N LEU A 4 -27.64 -16.52 24.32
CA LEU A 4 -26.21 -16.79 24.42
C LEU A 4 -25.63 -17.44 23.14
N LEU A 5 -26.42 -18.29 22.48
CA LEU A 5 -26.01 -18.96 21.24
C LEU A 5 -25.88 -17.97 20.06
N THR A 6 -26.72 -16.94 20.02
CA THR A 6 -26.69 -15.91 18.96
C THR A 6 -25.48 -14.99 19.07
N LEU A 7 -24.99 -14.74 20.29
CA LEU A 7 -23.77 -13.94 20.50
C LEU A 7 -22.50 -14.69 20.06
N LEU A 8 -22.46 -16.01 20.26
CA LEU A 8 -21.35 -16.87 19.81
C LEU A 8 -21.23 -16.95 18.28
N PHE A 9 -22.35 -16.91 17.55
CA PHE A 9 -22.34 -16.89 16.08
C PHE A 9 -21.90 -15.53 15.48
N ILE A 10 -22.17 -14.42 16.18
CA ILE A 10 -21.73 -13.08 15.73
C ILE A 10 -20.24 -12.87 16.02
N MET A 11 -19.70 -13.46 17.09
CA MET A 11 -18.25 -13.43 17.35
C MET A 11 -17.47 -14.35 16.39
N ALA A 12 -18.06 -15.48 15.96
CA ALA A 12 -17.44 -16.41 15.02
C ALA A 12 -17.30 -15.89 13.57
N SER A 13 -17.86 -14.73 13.24
CA SER A 13 -17.82 -14.14 11.89
C SER A 13 -16.81 -12.99 11.74
N ILE A 14 -15.98 -12.72 12.75
CA ILE A 14 -14.93 -11.70 12.71
C ILE A 14 -13.54 -12.32 12.41
N PHE A 15 -13.46 -13.64 12.26
CA PHE A 15 -12.20 -14.36 12.12
C PHE A 15 -11.74 -14.45 10.64
N GLY A 16 -10.50 -14.05 10.36
CA GLY A 16 -9.90 -14.08 9.01
C GLY A 16 -10.28 -12.91 8.10
N CYS A 17 -10.64 -11.75 8.65
CA CYS A 17 -11.07 -10.61 7.83
C CYS A 17 -9.86 -9.91 7.18
N THR A 18 -9.60 -10.23 5.92
CA THR A 18 -8.72 -9.41 5.08
C THR A 18 -9.37 -8.05 4.80
N ASN A 19 -8.77 -6.99 5.31
CA ASN A 19 -9.21 -5.62 5.08
C ASN A 19 -8.53 -5.04 3.83
N LEU A 20 -9.32 -4.71 2.81
CA LEU A 20 -8.87 -3.97 1.63
C LEU A 20 -9.35 -2.52 1.71
N SER A 21 -8.40 -1.60 1.76
CA SER A 21 -8.61 -0.16 1.77
C SER A 21 -8.13 0.47 0.46
N LEU A 22 -9.04 1.17 -0.22
CA LEU A 22 -8.82 1.74 -1.55
C LEU A 22 -9.11 3.24 -1.52
N PHE A 23 -8.07 4.05 -1.62
CA PHE A 23 -8.19 5.50 -1.55
C PHE A 23 -7.47 6.21 -2.69
N TYR A 24 -7.92 7.42 -2.99
CA TYR A 24 -7.14 8.35 -3.79
C TYR A 24 -7.09 9.71 -3.12
N LEU A 25 -6.02 10.44 -3.41
CA LEU A 25 -5.82 11.83 -3.03
C LEU A 25 -5.55 12.70 -4.25
N GLU A 26 -5.82 13.98 -4.12
CA GLU A 26 -5.58 14.99 -5.13
C GLU A 26 -4.70 16.07 -4.53
N ASP A 27 -3.91 16.73 -5.37
CA ASP A 27 -3.06 17.84 -4.96
C ASP A 27 -2.04 17.41 -3.88
N ASP A 28 -1.51 16.20 -4.04
CA ASP A 28 -0.53 15.58 -3.14
C ASP A 28 0.66 15.01 -3.93
N HIS A 29 1.72 14.59 -3.24
CA HIS A 29 2.98 14.10 -3.83
C HIS A 29 3.60 12.98 -2.98
N LEU A 30 4.19 11.95 -3.61
CA LEU A 30 5.02 10.99 -2.90
C LEU A 30 6.39 11.58 -2.65
N ILE A 31 6.79 11.60 -1.38
CA ILE A 31 8.12 12.01 -0.99
C ILE A 31 9.10 10.97 -1.53
N ASP A 32 10.03 11.42 -2.37
CA ASP A 32 11.09 10.57 -2.87
C ASP A 32 12.22 10.46 -1.85
N LEU A 33 11.94 9.78 -0.73
CA LEU A 33 12.94 9.48 0.30
C LEU A 33 13.91 8.37 -0.14
N CYS A 34 13.66 7.72 -1.29
CA CYS A 34 14.52 6.70 -1.85
C CYS A 34 15.54 7.26 -2.86
N GLN A 35 15.26 8.40 -3.51
CA GLN A 35 16.16 9.03 -4.49
C GLN A 35 16.69 10.38 -4.02
N GLY A 36 17.66 10.38 -3.11
CA GLY A 36 18.52 11.55 -2.90
C GLY A 36 18.97 11.79 -1.47
N THR A 37 20.29 11.78 -1.28
CA THR A 37 21.04 12.25 -0.09
C THR A 37 20.92 11.42 1.20
N LYS A 38 22.00 10.69 1.50
CA LYS A 38 22.46 10.19 2.82
C LYS A 38 21.53 9.35 3.72
N LEU A 39 20.22 9.25 3.49
CA LEU A 39 19.32 8.30 4.15
C LEU A 39 19.44 6.91 3.49
N ARG A 40 20.70 6.44 3.39
CA ARG A 40 21.04 5.13 2.87
C ARG A 40 20.72 4.07 3.94
N ASN A 41 20.00 3.04 3.49
CA ASN A 41 20.22 1.63 3.83
C ASN A 41 19.45 0.98 4.99
N SER A 42 18.50 1.61 5.69
CA SER A 42 17.71 0.80 6.63
C SER A 42 16.64 0.02 5.86
N SER A 43 16.59 -1.30 6.07
CA SER A 43 15.56 -2.17 5.49
C SER A 43 14.14 -1.74 5.89
N ILE A 44 13.99 -1.02 7.00
CA ILE A 44 12.72 -0.46 7.47
C ILE A 44 12.27 0.69 6.55
N GLU A 45 13.16 1.61 6.20
CA GLU A 45 12.82 2.71 5.28
C GLU A 45 12.40 2.19 3.91
N ARG A 46 13.06 1.14 3.40
CA ARG A 46 12.66 0.44 2.17
C ARG A 46 11.27 -0.20 2.23
N LEU A 47 10.67 -0.35 3.41
CA LEU A 47 9.30 -0.85 3.55
C LEU A 47 8.29 0.28 3.75
N LEU A 48 8.73 1.40 4.31
CA LEU A 48 7.84 2.44 4.84
C LEU A 48 7.90 3.75 4.05
N SER A 49 9.10 4.28 3.83
CA SER A 49 9.27 5.68 3.45
C SER A 49 8.82 5.99 2.02
N GLY A 50 8.87 5.01 1.11
CA GLY A 50 8.36 5.20 -0.25
C GLY A 50 6.83 5.30 -0.36
N HIS A 51 6.12 5.14 0.76
CA HIS A 51 4.67 5.40 0.84
C HIS A 51 4.33 6.77 1.40
N TYR A 52 5.33 7.58 1.80
CA TYR A 52 5.06 8.85 2.48
C TYR A 52 4.58 9.93 1.51
N ILE A 53 3.53 10.64 1.94
CA ILE A 53 2.81 11.63 1.14
C ILE A 53 2.84 12.98 1.84
N GLU A 54 2.99 14.04 1.04
CA GLU A 54 2.87 15.45 1.41
C GLU A 54 2.05 16.22 0.39
N PHE A 55 1.69 17.47 0.71
CA PHE A 55 0.98 18.36 -0.21
C PHE A 55 1.77 18.56 -1.51
N GLY A 56 1.06 18.61 -2.63
CA GLY A 56 1.64 18.63 -3.97
C GLY A 56 0.60 19.01 -5.02
N ASN A 57 0.74 18.46 -6.23
CA ASN A 57 -0.14 18.78 -7.37
C ASN A 57 -0.49 17.53 -8.20
N ASN A 58 -0.33 16.34 -7.63
CA ASN A 58 -0.47 15.07 -8.36
C ASN A 58 -1.60 14.23 -7.79
N LEU A 59 -2.03 13.23 -8.58
CA LEU A 59 -3.00 12.23 -8.16
C LEU A 59 -2.25 11.10 -7.45
N ILE A 60 -2.67 10.79 -6.23
CA ILE A 60 -2.14 9.64 -5.49
C ILE A 60 -3.19 8.54 -5.43
N ILE A 61 -2.80 7.31 -5.74
CA ILE A 61 -3.62 6.10 -5.61
C ILE A 61 -3.02 5.24 -4.50
N LEU A 62 -3.85 4.85 -3.53
CA LEU A 62 -3.49 4.01 -2.39
C LEU A 62 -4.30 2.73 -2.42
N ILE A 63 -3.62 1.60 -2.56
CA ILE A 63 -4.20 0.27 -2.35
C ILE A 63 -3.49 -0.33 -1.14
N ARG A 64 -4.27 -0.70 -0.11
CA ARG A 64 -3.77 -1.19 1.17
C ARG A 64 -4.53 -2.44 1.53
N LYS A 65 -3.82 -3.55 1.70
CA LYS A 65 -4.38 -4.80 2.18
C LYS A 65 -3.75 -5.11 3.52
N PHE A 66 -4.59 -5.46 4.49
CA PHE A 66 -4.15 -5.95 5.79
C PHE A 66 -4.88 -7.26 6.06
N ASP A 67 -4.13 -8.30 6.35
CA ASP A 67 -4.64 -9.59 6.77
C ASP A 67 -4.36 -9.74 8.26
N VAL A 68 -5.41 -9.86 9.05
CA VAL A 68 -5.32 -10.03 10.50
C VAL A 68 -4.81 -11.42 10.90
N GLY A 69 -4.73 -12.36 9.94
CA GLY A 69 -4.29 -13.71 10.22
C GLY A 69 -5.31 -14.53 11.01
N ASP A 70 -4.84 -15.68 11.47
CA ASP A 70 -5.53 -16.60 12.36
C ASP A 70 -5.33 -16.13 13.82
N PRO A 71 -6.41 -15.90 14.59
CA PRO A 71 -6.32 -15.52 16.00
C PRO A 71 -5.51 -16.49 16.88
N ASP A 72 -5.40 -17.77 16.48
CA ASP A 72 -4.67 -18.80 17.21
C ASP A 72 -3.21 -18.94 16.74
N ALA A 73 -2.83 -18.24 15.67
CA ALA A 73 -1.46 -18.15 15.19
C ALA A 73 -0.74 -16.92 15.77
N VAL A 74 0.57 -17.06 15.98
CA VAL A 74 1.42 -15.96 16.45
C VAL A 74 2.17 -15.39 15.23
N ASP A 75 2.09 -14.08 15.04
CA ASP A 75 2.83 -13.30 14.03
C ASP A 75 2.48 -13.57 12.55
N ASP A 76 1.24 -13.96 12.24
CA ASP A 76 0.79 -14.21 10.86
C ASP A 76 0.05 -13.05 10.21
N GLU A 77 -0.17 -11.96 10.95
CA GLU A 77 -0.66 -10.70 10.40
C GLU A 77 0.23 -10.21 9.26
N THR A 78 -0.37 -9.95 8.11
CA THR A 78 0.36 -9.47 6.94
C THR A 78 -0.19 -8.16 6.40
N TYR A 79 0.68 -7.46 5.69
CA TYR A 79 0.31 -6.22 5.06
C TYR A 79 0.86 -6.13 3.65
N GLU A 80 0.17 -5.36 2.83
CA GLU A 80 0.58 -5.03 1.48
C GLU A 80 0.13 -3.60 1.14
N LYS A 81 1.07 -2.78 0.67
CA LYS A 81 0.87 -1.39 0.31
C LYS A 81 1.32 -1.19 -1.12
N ILE A 82 0.45 -0.63 -1.94
CA ILE A 82 0.77 -0.20 -3.31
C ILE A 82 0.41 1.27 -3.44
N THR A 83 1.36 2.08 -3.90
CA THR A 83 1.14 3.51 -4.12
C THR A 83 1.59 3.92 -5.49
N PHE A 84 0.71 4.63 -6.19
CA PHE A 84 1.05 5.30 -7.42
C PHE A 84 0.92 6.80 -7.20
N GLU A 85 1.90 7.55 -7.66
CA GLU A 85 1.74 8.97 -7.95
C GLU A 85 1.65 9.12 -9.47
N ILE A 86 0.65 9.83 -9.95
CA ILE A 86 0.43 10.04 -11.38
C ILE A 86 0.36 11.54 -11.64
N LYS A 87 1.29 12.01 -12.48
CA LYS A 87 1.29 13.34 -13.07
C LYS A 87 0.44 13.33 -14.33
N ASN A 88 -0.27 14.44 -14.58
CA ASN A 88 -0.93 14.73 -15.87
C ASN A 88 -1.69 13.53 -16.48
N TYR A 89 -2.74 13.04 -15.81
CA TYR A 89 -3.57 11.97 -16.37
C TYR A 89 -4.72 12.50 -17.24
N GLN A 90 -5.22 11.62 -18.10
CA GLN A 90 -6.47 11.82 -18.83
C GLN A 90 -7.35 10.59 -18.65
N GLU A 91 -8.66 10.79 -18.45
CA GLU A 91 -9.59 9.68 -18.32
C GLU A 91 -9.60 8.80 -19.58
N SER A 92 -9.79 7.50 -19.39
CA SER A 92 -9.86 6.46 -20.42
C SER A 92 -8.62 6.30 -21.30
N LYS A 93 -7.51 6.99 -21.00
CA LYS A 93 -6.23 6.79 -21.70
C LYS A 93 -5.30 5.90 -20.87
N PRO A 94 -4.70 4.86 -21.46
CA PRO A 94 -3.67 4.07 -20.79
C PRO A 94 -2.43 4.90 -20.48
N ILE A 95 -1.93 4.76 -19.26
CA ILE A 95 -0.69 5.37 -18.77
C ILE A 95 0.28 4.23 -18.48
N SER A 96 1.45 4.26 -19.10
CA SER A 96 2.51 3.30 -18.81
C SER A 96 3.04 3.52 -17.40
N VAL A 97 3.16 2.45 -16.60
CA VAL A 97 3.76 2.54 -15.25
C VAL A 97 5.24 2.95 -15.30
N ASN A 98 5.92 2.65 -16.41
CA ASN A 98 7.31 3.05 -16.64
C ASN A 98 7.45 4.50 -17.17
N SER A 99 6.35 5.24 -17.29
CA SER A 99 6.40 6.65 -17.71
C SER A 99 7.08 7.52 -16.65
N PRO A 100 7.83 8.57 -17.02
CA PRO A 100 8.34 9.57 -16.05
C PRO A 100 7.23 10.30 -15.29
N ASP A 101 5.98 10.22 -15.77
CA ASP A 101 4.81 10.78 -15.11
C ASP A 101 4.25 9.89 -13.98
N VAL A 102 4.74 8.65 -13.85
CA VAL A 102 4.29 7.71 -12.81
C VAL A 102 5.43 7.44 -11.85
N LYS A 103 5.20 7.65 -10.55
CA LYS A 103 6.02 7.02 -9.51
C LYS A 103 5.26 5.84 -8.93
N PHE A 104 6.01 4.78 -8.65
CA PHE A 104 5.48 3.55 -8.11
C PHE A 104 6.20 3.15 -6.84
N TYR A 105 5.44 2.67 -5.86
CA TYR A 105 6.02 2.03 -4.71
C TYR A 105 5.16 0.90 -4.18
N TYR A 106 5.83 -0.19 -3.82
CA TYR A 106 5.27 -1.41 -3.30
C TYR A 106 6.02 -1.83 -2.04
N SER A 107 5.31 -2.25 -1.01
CA SER A 107 5.88 -3.01 0.08
C SER A 107 4.89 -4.00 0.67
N SER A 108 5.42 -5.08 1.25
CA SER A 108 4.62 -6.09 1.94
C SER A 108 5.47 -6.92 2.88
N GLY A 109 4.82 -7.53 3.87
CA GLY A 109 5.49 -8.38 4.85
C GLY A 109 4.56 -8.72 6.00
N ALA A 110 5.14 -9.33 7.04
CA ALA A 110 4.45 -9.51 8.31
C ALA A 110 4.49 -8.20 9.11
N SER A 111 3.36 -7.75 9.64
CA SER A 111 3.25 -6.49 10.40
C SER A 111 4.19 -6.50 11.62
N ALA A 112 4.22 -7.62 12.36
CA ALA A 112 5.02 -7.82 13.56
C ALA A 112 6.53 -7.61 13.35
N PHE A 113 7.02 -7.85 12.13
CA PHE A 113 8.45 -7.84 11.82
C PHE A 113 8.91 -6.63 10.99
N ILE A 114 8.03 -5.65 10.75
CA ILE A 114 8.38 -4.46 9.98
C ILE A 114 9.49 -3.64 10.63
N SER A 115 9.50 -3.58 11.97
CA SER A 115 10.54 -2.94 12.77
C SER A 115 11.91 -3.62 12.64
N ARG A 116 11.96 -4.84 12.11
CA ARG A 116 13.19 -5.59 11.80
C ARG A 116 13.57 -5.51 10.32
N GLY A 117 12.80 -4.77 9.51
CA GLY A 117 12.98 -4.67 8.07
C GLY A 117 12.67 -5.98 7.34
N ALA A 118 11.82 -6.82 7.93
CA ALA A 118 11.43 -8.10 7.36
C ALA A 118 10.24 -7.92 6.41
N GLY A 119 10.52 -7.84 5.12
CA GLY A 119 9.51 -7.76 4.08
C GLY A 119 10.13 -7.69 2.70
N VAL A 120 9.29 -7.49 1.70
CA VAL A 120 9.71 -7.22 0.33
C VAL A 120 9.20 -5.85 -0.11
N PHE A 121 9.91 -5.25 -1.05
CA PHE A 121 9.53 -3.98 -1.65
C PHE A 121 9.85 -3.93 -3.15
N SER A 122 9.26 -2.98 -3.85
CA SER A 122 9.67 -2.59 -5.19
C SER A 122 9.36 -1.11 -5.43
N SER A 123 10.25 -0.42 -6.12
CA SER A 123 10.02 0.91 -6.69
C SER A 123 9.84 0.88 -8.20
N GLU A 124 9.87 -0.31 -8.79
CA GLU A 124 9.79 -0.53 -10.24
C GLU A 124 8.65 -1.52 -10.55
N ALA A 125 7.89 -1.22 -11.60
CA ALA A 125 6.82 -2.07 -12.08
C ALA A 125 6.58 -1.77 -13.57
N SER A 126 6.11 -2.76 -14.31
CA SER A 126 5.75 -2.64 -15.72
C SER A 126 4.24 -2.78 -15.89
N GLY A 127 3.72 -2.33 -17.04
CA GLY A 127 2.31 -2.46 -17.37
C GLY A 127 1.61 -1.11 -17.47
N ILE A 128 0.29 -1.10 -17.28
CA ILE A 128 -0.58 0.05 -17.53
C ILE A 128 -1.55 0.34 -16.40
N ILE A 129 -1.86 1.63 -16.27
CA ILE A 129 -2.92 2.17 -15.42
C ILE A 129 -3.91 2.89 -16.35
N VAL A 130 -5.20 2.62 -16.19
CA VAL A 130 -6.25 3.40 -16.84
C VAL A 130 -7.11 4.03 -15.76
N ILE A 131 -7.21 5.36 -15.77
CA ILE A 131 -8.21 6.06 -14.95
C ILE A 131 -9.49 6.09 -15.78
N GLU A 132 -10.40 5.16 -15.53
CA GLU A 132 -11.59 5.00 -16.36
C GLU A 132 -12.58 6.14 -16.17
N LYS A 133 -12.78 6.57 -14.92
CA LYS A 133 -13.73 7.62 -14.59
C LYS A 133 -13.40 8.29 -13.26
N LYS A 134 -13.47 9.62 -13.24
CA LYS A 134 -13.35 10.40 -12.02
C LYS A 134 -14.64 11.11 -11.67
N ARG A 135 -14.97 11.09 -10.37
CA ARG A 135 -16.04 11.86 -9.73
C ARG A 135 -15.46 12.55 -8.50
N PRO A 136 -16.12 13.58 -7.93
CA PRO A 136 -15.56 14.35 -6.81
C PRO A 136 -15.07 13.52 -5.62
N ASN A 137 -15.73 12.39 -5.30
CA ASN A 137 -15.40 11.54 -4.15
C ASN A 137 -15.10 10.07 -4.52
N ARG A 138 -14.99 9.76 -5.81
CA ARG A 138 -14.77 8.40 -6.31
C ARG A 138 -13.90 8.40 -7.56
N LEU A 139 -12.96 7.47 -7.62
CA LEU A 139 -12.13 7.22 -8.79
C LEU A 139 -12.29 5.76 -9.18
N ARG A 140 -12.57 5.47 -10.45
CA ARG A 140 -12.50 4.11 -10.99
C ARG A 140 -11.23 3.98 -11.80
N ILE A 141 -10.44 2.95 -11.51
CA ILE A 141 -9.22 2.64 -12.25
C ILE A 141 -9.21 1.17 -12.67
N LYS A 142 -8.46 0.89 -13.73
CA LYS A 142 -8.10 -0.46 -14.14
C LYS A 142 -6.58 -0.58 -14.14
N LEU A 143 -6.08 -1.66 -13.52
CA LEU A 143 -4.67 -1.97 -13.45
C LEU A 143 -4.38 -3.24 -14.25
N ASP A 144 -3.28 -3.21 -15.00
CA ASP A 144 -2.59 -4.39 -15.51
C ASP A 144 -1.09 -4.15 -15.28
N VAL A 145 -0.64 -4.46 -14.06
CA VAL A 145 0.70 -4.11 -13.56
C VAL A 145 1.42 -5.36 -13.06
N LEU A 146 2.70 -5.48 -13.41
CA LEU A 146 3.58 -6.57 -13.02
C LEU A 146 4.85 -6.00 -12.39
N LEU A 147 5.23 -6.53 -11.23
CA LEU A 147 6.45 -6.14 -10.52
C LEU A 147 7.18 -7.36 -9.95
N LEU A 148 8.48 -7.19 -9.73
CA LEU A 148 9.32 -8.10 -8.96
C LEU A 148 9.68 -7.44 -7.63
N ALA A 149 9.09 -7.91 -6.54
CA ALA A 149 9.40 -7.43 -5.20
C ALA A 149 10.61 -8.18 -4.65
N LYS A 150 11.57 -7.44 -4.09
CA LYS A 150 12.82 -7.99 -3.55
C LYS A 150 12.86 -7.82 -2.03
N PRO A 151 13.59 -8.67 -1.30
CA PRO A 151 13.75 -8.51 0.14
C PRO A 151 14.29 -7.12 0.50
N ALA A 152 13.66 -6.46 1.46
CA ALA A 152 14.13 -5.16 1.96
C ALA A 152 15.48 -5.28 2.67
N ARG A 153 15.73 -6.44 3.28
CA ARG A 153 17.00 -6.82 3.92
C ARG A 153 17.68 -7.96 3.16
N GLU A 154 18.84 -7.66 2.58
CA GLU A 154 19.68 -8.66 1.91
C GLU A 154 20.15 -9.74 2.88
N GLY A 155 20.31 -10.98 2.38
CA GLY A 155 20.77 -12.13 3.17
C GLY A 155 19.72 -12.76 4.08
N THR A 156 18.45 -12.34 4.01
CA THR A 156 17.38 -12.93 4.83
C THR A 156 16.83 -14.19 4.15
N ALA A 157 17.34 -15.37 4.51
CA ALA A 157 17.01 -16.65 3.85
C ALA A 157 15.50 -17.00 3.82
N LEU A 158 14.73 -16.48 4.78
CA LEU A 158 13.29 -16.75 4.90
C LEU A 158 12.43 -15.85 4.00
N ILE A 159 12.96 -14.71 3.54
CA ILE A 159 12.21 -13.74 2.73
C ILE A 159 12.76 -13.79 1.32
N LYS A 160 11.94 -14.30 0.40
CA LYS A 160 12.31 -14.46 -1.00
C LYS A 160 11.72 -13.36 -1.85
N GLU A 161 12.36 -13.12 -2.98
CA GLU A 161 11.76 -12.33 -4.05
C GLU A 161 10.43 -12.96 -4.49
N ARG A 162 9.49 -12.12 -4.91
CA ARG A 162 8.19 -12.57 -5.42
C ARG A 162 7.68 -11.68 -6.54
N THR A 163 7.06 -12.32 -7.52
CA THR A 163 6.34 -11.63 -8.58
C THR A 163 4.93 -11.27 -8.10
N VAL A 164 4.52 -10.01 -8.30
CA VAL A 164 3.19 -9.53 -7.95
C VAL A 164 2.51 -9.02 -9.21
N THR A 165 1.27 -9.46 -9.43
CA THR A 165 0.45 -9.08 -10.58
C THR A 165 -0.81 -8.38 -10.08
N LEU A 166 -1.07 -7.17 -10.57
CA LEU A 166 -2.28 -6.39 -10.31
C LEU A 166 -3.09 -6.31 -11.60
N LYS A 167 -4.06 -7.20 -11.77
CA LYS A 167 -4.92 -7.31 -12.96
C LYS A 167 -6.40 -7.20 -12.58
N ASP A 168 -6.79 -6.03 -12.10
CA ASP A 168 -8.14 -5.82 -11.56
C ASP A 168 -8.66 -4.39 -11.79
N GLU A 169 -9.96 -4.22 -11.62
CA GLU A 169 -10.64 -2.93 -11.56
C GLU A 169 -10.85 -2.53 -10.08
N TYR A 170 -10.51 -1.29 -9.74
CA TYR A 170 -10.68 -0.76 -8.40
C TYR A 170 -11.56 0.47 -8.41
N VAL A 171 -12.42 0.56 -7.39
CA VAL A 171 -13.20 1.78 -7.08
C VAL A 171 -12.67 2.36 -5.78
N LEU A 172 -12.03 3.53 -5.88
CA LEU A 172 -11.36 4.21 -4.79
C LEU A 172 -12.21 5.35 -4.25
N LYS A 173 -12.13 5.58 -2.94
CA LYS A 173 -12.76 6.70 -2.26
C LYS A 173 -11.78 7.86 -2.08
N LYS A 174 -12.24 9.09 -2.21
CA LYS A 174 -11.40 10.26 -1.89
C LYS A 174 -11.09 10.30 -0.39
N ILE A 175 -9.85 10.61 -0.05
CA ILE A 175 -9.41 10.96 1.30
C ILE A 175 -8.56 12.22 1.22
N SER A 176 -8.54 13.05 2.28
CA SER A 176 -7.62 14.19 2.36
C SER A 176 -6.34 13.80 3.11
N LEU A 177 -5.24 14.52 2.85
CA LEU A 177 -3.98 14.30 3.55
C LEU A 177 -4.14 14.37 5.09
N GLY A 178 -4.95 15.30 5.60
CA GLY A 178 -5.23 15.42 7.04
C GLY A 178 -6.02 14.26 7.65
N GLN A 179 -6.62 13.40 6.82
CA GLN A 179 -7.31 12.18 7.23
C GLN A 179 -6.44 10.92 7.07
N LEU A 180 -5.29 11.02 6.40
CA LEU A 180 -4.38 9.88 6.26
C LEU A 180 -3.71 9.58 7.59
N THR A 181 -3.78 8.31 8.01
CA THR A 181 -3.00 7.81 9.14
C THR A 181 -1.60 7.40 8.67
N PRO A 182 -0.63 7.23 9.59
CA PRO A 182 0.73 6.74 9.26
C PRO A 182 0.70 5.46 8.42
N TRP A 183 -0.16 4.51 8.79
CA TRP A 183 -0.38 3.27 8.03
C TRP A 183 -0.74 3.51 6.56
N LEU A 184 -1.59 4.49 6.27
CA LEU A 184 -1.98 4.79 4.89
C LEU A 184 -0.86 5.49 4.09
N GLY A 185 0.14 6.06 4.77
CA GLY A 185 1.30 6.71 4.16
C GLY A 185 1.42 8.21 4.44
N VAL A 186 0.80 8.75 5.50
CA VAL A 186 1.15 10.14 5.88
C VAL A 186 2.56 10.17 6.48
N ARG A 187 3.37 11.17 6.13
CA ARG A 187 4.69 11.35 6.74
C ARG A 187 4.55 11.50 8.25
N HIS A 188 5.18 10.62 9.01
CA HIS A 188 5.26 10.73 10.47
C HIS A 188 6.71 11.05 10.90
N PRO A 189 6.95 11.93 11.91
CA PRO A 189 8.29 12.23 12.45
C PRO A 189 9.07 11.04 12.99
N SER A 190 8.47 9.86 13.04
CA SER A 190 9.02 8.65 13.65
C SER A 190 8.59 7.47 12.79
N TYR A 191 9.52 6.94 11.99
CA TYR A 191 9.26 5.91 10.98
C TYR A 191 8.66 4.62 11.57
N HIS A 192 8.99 4.29 12.82
CA HIS A 192 8.48 3.10 13.52
C HIS A 192 7.02 3.22 14.02
N ARG A 193 6.34 4.34 13.77
CA ARG A 193 4.96 4.56 14.24
C ARG A 193 3.89 4.29 13.17
N GLU A 194 4.21 3.58 12.10
CA GLU A 194 3.14 2.94 11.32
C GLU A 194 2.45 1.90 12.19
N LEU A 195 1.42 2.34 12.91
CA LEU A 195 0.55 1.51 13.72
C LEU A 195 -0.53 0.94 12.81
N TYR A 196 -0.61 -0.37 12.78
CA TYR A 196 -1.66 -1.13 12.09
C TYR A 196 -2.88 -1.17 13.01
N PRO A 197 -4.10 -1.02 12.46
CA PRO A 197 -5.34 -1.08 13.24
C PRO A 197 -5.61 -2.48 13.81
#